data_AF-A0ABD3AKD2-F1
#
_entry.id   AF-A0ABD3AKD2-F1
#
_cell.length_a   1.000
_cell.length_b   1.000
_cell.length_c   1.000
_cell.angle_alpha   90.00
_cell.angle_beta   90.00
_cell.angle_gamma   90.00
#
_symmetry.space_group_name_H-M   'P 1'
#
loop_
_entity.id
_entity.type
_entity.pdbx_description
1 polymer ?
#
loop_
_entity_poly.entity_id
_entity_poly.type
_entity_poly.pdbx_seq_one_letter_code
_entity_poly.pdbx_strand_id
1 'polypeptide(L)'
;MCAMDQLGGIEGGSEVDIITGNEATSKEEIIATRNNNARQGSKSCRECLHRIPVKEVAEELFSLMKIAFPVALTTMLVYSKNIISMLFLGRMGKMELAGGSLAIGFANVTGFSVMKGLCMGMEPICCQAYGAKRLSVLSHTYIKTFLLLFFTSIPITFLWLNVEPVLLRMGQDRVILKVAKAYLVYSIPELVAHAHITPLRSFLRTQGLNSAATVVATCSTILHLPITYLLVTHLNLRVKGLALSSVLYTLNMNIGLLLYLAFSKVAIKPWVGVTLFSILQGWRPLLSLALPSLFSVCLEWWWYEIILFMSGLLSNPEACVAAMGILIQTTGTIYVFPFALSLSISQRVGHELGAGRPARAKFAATVGVCVGLAYGILAFGLSVAVRSVWGKLYTNEKQILGLIAGALPILGLAEVGNSSQTAACGALTGSARPKVGVRINLAAFYLVGIPCSAVFAFKLKIGFRGLWLGLIASQAACLSLMVYTLMQTDWKHQAKRAEELTTLTAQDNTTDDGDGGTELIP
;
A
#
# COMPACT_ATOMS: atom_id res chain seq x y z
N MET A 1 -20.30 -46.01 26.12
CA MET A 1 -19.13 -46.93 26.03
C MET A 1 -18.05 -46.31 26.90
N CYS A 2 -18.04 -46.52 28.22
CA CYS A 2 -17.69 -47.78 28.91
C CYS A 2 -16.28 -48.21 28.44
N ALA A 3 -15.23 -48.12 29.27
CA ALA A 3 -15.09 -48.94 30.46
C ALA A 3 -14.24 -48.28 31.58
N MET A 4 -14.65 -48.59 32.81
CA MET A 4 -13.85 -48.58 34.04
C MET A 4 -12.96 -49.83 34.07
N ASP A 5 -11.87 -49.76 34.86
CA ASP A 5 -11.36 -50.78 35.80
C ASP A 5 -9.83 -50.67 35.92
N GLN A 6 -9.15 -50.99 37.02
CA GLN A 6 -9.37 -50.98 38.47
C GLN A 6 -8.06 -51.59 39.04
N LEU A 7 -7.70 -51.24 40.29
CA LEU A 7 -6.78 -51.95 41.22
C LEU A 7 -5.26 -51.76 41.00
N GLY A 8 -4.42 -51.60 42.02
CA GLY A 8 -4.62 -51.73 43.48
C GLY A 8 -3.56 -50.97 44.28
N GLY A 9 -3.86 -50.72 45.55
CA GLY A 9 -3.04 -49.91 46.47
C GLY A 9 -2.06 -50.72 47.32
N ILE A 10 -1.14 -50.00 47.98
CA ILE A 10 -0.48 -50.36 49.25
C ILE A 10 -0.24 -49.06 50.04
N GLU A 11 -0.37 -49.19 51.36
CA GLU A 11 -0.49 -48.20 52.43
C GLU A 11 0.77 -47.36 52.74
N GLY A 12 0.55 -46.17 53.32
CA GLY A 12 1.28 -45.70 54.51
C GLY A 12 2.39 -44.68 54.33
N GLY A 13 2.19 -43.46 54.87
CA GLY A 13 3.28 -42.57 55.29
C GLY A 13 3.14 -41.11 54.87
N SER A 14 2.85 -40.26 55.86
CA SER A 14 2.84 -38.80 55.89
C SER A 14 3.75 -38.04 54.92
N GLU A 15 3.20 -37.06 54.20
CA GLU A 15 3.68 -35.67 54.20
C GLU A 15 2.65 -34.78 53.49
N VAL A 16 1.89 -34.04 54.28
CA VAL A 16 1.16 -32.85 53.86
C VAL A 16 2.17 -31.72 53.94
N ASP A 17 2.59 -31.14 52.80
CA ASP A 17 2.69 -29.67 52.64
C ASP A 17 3.27 -29.17 51.28
N ILE A 18 2.62 -28.10 50.78
CA ILE A 18 3.15 -27.03 49.90
C ILE A 18 3.37 -27.34 48.40
N ILE A 19 2.30 -27.43 47.58
CA ILE A 19 2.37 -27.01 46.15
C ILE A 19 1.00 -26.51 45.63
N THR A 20 0.48 -25.38 46.13
CA THR A 20 -0.62 -24.64 45.43
C THR A 20 -0.51 -23.11 45.50
N GLY A 21 0.59 -22.56 46.04
CA GLY A 21 0.76 -21.11 46.20
C GLY A 21 1.50 -20.37 45.07
N ASN A 22 2.24 -21.08 44.20
CA ASN A 22 3.27 -20.45 43.36
C ASN A 22 2.85 -20.10 41.91
N GLU A 23 1.75 -20.67 41.41
CA GLU A 23 1.25 -20.35 40.05
C GLU A 23 0.26 -19.17 40.03
N ALA A 24 -0.45 -18.93 41.15
CA ALA A 24 -1.37 -17.81 41.27
C ALA A 24 -0.61 -16.47 41.42
N THR A 25 0.46 -16.45 42.21
CA THR A 25 1.35 -15.30 42.41
C THR A 25 2.07 -14.90 41.12
N SER A 26 2.51 -15.85 40.29
CA SER A 26 3.13 -15.58 38.99
C SER A 26 2.18 -14.89 38.00
N LYS A 27 0.91 -15.33 37.93
CA LYS A 27 -0.09 -14.70 37.05
C LYS A 27 -0.45 -13.29 37.51
N GLU A 28 -0.55 -13.07 38.82
CA GLU A 28 -0.82 -11.75 39.39
C GLU A 28 0.36 -10.78 39.19
N GLU A 29 1.61 -11.25 39.33
CA GLU A 29 2.80 -10.44 39.00
C GLU A 29 2.87 -10.08 37.51
N ILE A 30 2.53 -10.99 36.60
CA ILE A 30 2.51 -10.71 35.16
C ILE A 30 1.43 -9.67 34.82
N ILE A 31 0.24 -9.78 35.43
CA ILE A 31 -0.85 -8.82 35.23
C ILE A 31 -0.52 -7.46 35.87
N ALA A 32 0.10 -7.45 37.05
CA ALA A 32 0.56 -6.23 37.72
C ALA A 32 1.65 -5.52 36.92
N THR A 33 2.61 -6.27 36.37
CA THR A 33 3.69 -5.73 35.52
C THR A 33 3.13 -5.16 34.21
N ARG A 34 2.15 -5.84 33.59
CA ARG A 34 1.45 -5.36 32.40
C ARG A 34 0.63 -4.10 32.67
N ASN A 35 -0.05 -4.03 33.81
CA ASN A 35 -0.82 -2.86 34.24
C ASN A 35 0.07 -1.67 34.61
N ASN A 36 1.23 -1.92 35.24
CA ASN A 36 2.23 -0.88 35.50
C ASN A 36 2.84 -0.35 34.20
N ASN A 37 3.20 -1.21 33.25
CA ASN A 37 3.69 -0.78 31.93
C ASN A 37 2.62 0.02 31.15
N ALA A 38 1.34 -0.36 31.23
CA ALA A 38 0.24 0.40 30.63
C ALA A 38 0.01 1.77 31.29
N ARG A 39 0.08 1.84 32.63
CA ARG A 39 -0.01 3.10 33.39
C ARG A 39 1.19 4.02 33.15
N GLN A 40 2.39 3.45 33.03
CA GLN A 40 3.63 4.19 32.78
C GLN A 40 3.70 4.69 31.33
N GLY A 41 3.19 3.90 30.36
CA GLY A 41 2.96 4.34 28.99
C GLY A 41 1.92 5.45 28.87
N SER A 42 0.84 5.39 29.67
CA SER A 42 -0.20 6.43 29.75
C SER A 42 0.32 7.74 30.36
N LYS A 43 1.09 7.66 31.46
CA LYS A 43 1.72 8.83 32.09
C LYS A 43 2.77 9.49 31.18
N SER A 44 3.62 8.69 30.54
CA SER A 44 4.60 9.19 29.54
C SER A 44 3.91 9.87 28.35
N CYS A 45 2.76 9.37 27.89
CA CYS A 45 2.01 9.99 26.80
C CYS A 45 1.41 11.35 27.19
N ARG A 46 0.97 11.51 28.45
CA ARG A 46 0.38 12.75 28.96
C ARG A 46 1.45 13.81 29.30
N GLU A 47 2.63 13.41 29.78
CA GLU A 47 3.77 14.31 30.02
C GLU A 47 4.47 14.74 28.71
N CYS A 48 4.58 13.87 27.70
CA CYS A 48 5.15 14.23 26.41
C CYS A 48 4.29 15.24 25.62
N LEU A 49 2.96 15.21 25.75
CA LEU A 49 2.08 16.16 25.04
C LEU A 49 2.21 17.60 25.56
N HIS A 50 2.63 17.80 26.82
CA HIS A 50 2.58 19.10 27.47
C HIS A 50 3.81 20.00 27.24
N ARG A 51 4.86 19.49 26.56
CA ARG A 51 6.07 20.26 26.22
C ARG A 51 6.65 19.89 24.84
N ILE A 52 5.81 19.73 23.81
CA ILE A 52 6.34 19.66 22.44
C ILE A 52 6.50 21.08 21.93
N PRO A 53 7.72 21.59 21.72
CA PRO A 53 7.88 22.93 21.20
C PRO A 53 7.30 23.00 19.78
N VAL A 54 6.43 23.98 19.52
CA VAL A 54 5.75 24.20 18.22
C VAL A 54 6.76 24.19 17.06
N LYS A 55 7.98 24.66 17.31
CA LYS A 55 9.10 24.62 16.36
C LYS A 55 9.46 23.20 15.90
N GLU A 56 9.56 22.24 16.81
CA GLU A 56 9.89 20.84 16.45
C GLU A 56 8.77 20.19 15.63
N VAL A 57 7.51 20.48 15.97
CA VAL A 57 6.36 20.02 15.17
C VAL A 57 6.40 20.61 13.77
N ALA A 58 6.69 21.91 13.65
CA ALA A 58 6.78 22.58 12.36
C ALA A 58 7.93 22.04 11.50
N GLU A 59 9.09 21.77 12.09
CA GLU A 59 10.25 21.17 11.41
C GLU A 59 9.95 19.75 10.90
N GLU A 60 9.30 18.92 11.70
CA GLU A 60 8.93 17.56 11.29
C GLU A 60 7.81 17.57 10.25
N LEU A 61 6.81 18.46 10.41
CA LEU A 61 5.77 18.68 9.40
C LEU A 61 6.39 19.09 8.06
N PHE A 62 7.32 20.04 8.06
CA PHE A 62 8.03 20.46 6.85
C PHE A 62 8.81 19.29 6.23
N SER A 63 9.47 18.47 7.05
CA SER A 63 10.21 17.28 6.59
C SER A 63 9.29 16.24 5.94
N LEU A 64 8.12 15.99 6.52
CA LEU A 64 7.11 15.10 5.93
C LEU A 64 6.57 15.69 4.62
N MET A 65 6.20 16.96 4.61
CA MET A 65 5.61 17.62 3.42
C MET A 65 6.59 17.76 2.26
N LYS A 66 7.89 17.94 2.53
CA LYS A 66 8.96 17.91 1.52
C LYS A 66 9.02 16.59 0.75
N ILE A 67 8.53 15.51 1.33
CA ILE A 67 8.43 14.19 0.69
C ILE A 67 7.01 13.97 0.14
N ALA A 68 5.99 14.19 0.97
CA ALA A 68 4.60 13.90 0.63
C ALA A 68 4.11 14.73 -0.55
N PHE A 69 4.44 16.02 -0.65
CA PHE A 69 3.94 16.88 -1.73
C PHE A 69 4.44 16.46 -3.12
N PRO A 70 5.77 16.27 -3.37
CA PRO A 70 6.24 15.74 -4.66
C PRO A 70 5.68 14.35 -4.98
N VAL A 71 5.53 13.48 -3.97
CA VAL A 71 4.98 12.13 -4.16
C VAL A 71 3.50 12.20 -4.54
N ALA A 72 2.71 13.06 -3.89
CA ALA A 72 1.31 13.28 -4.21
C ALA A 72 1.17 13.81 -5.64
N LEU A 73 1.94 14.84 -6.01
CA LEU A 73 1.94 15.41 -7.35
C LEU A 73 2.33 14.37 -8.41
N THR A 74 3.39 13.59 -8.18
CA THR A 74 3.80 12.48 -9.05
C THR A 74 2.67 11.47 -9.22
N THR A 75 1.98 11.12 -8.14
CA THR A 75 0.88 10.15 -8.15
C THR A 75 -0.32 10.69 -8.91
N MET A 76 -0.68 11.97 -8.75
CA MET A 76 -1.72 12.62 -9.55
C MET A 76 -1.38 12.65 -11.04
N LEU A 77 -0.13 12.97 -11.39
CA LEU A 77 0.33 12.96 -12.78
C LEU A 77 0.24 11.55 -13.39
N VAL A 78 0.66 10.52 -12.65
CA VAL A 78 0.50 9.13 -13.10
C VAL A 78 -0.98 8.74 -13.22
N TYR A 79 -1.83 9.21 -12.31
CA TYR A 79 -3.27 8.96 -12.36
C TYR A 79 -3.94 9.64 -13.57
N SER A 80 -3.45 10.80 -14.01
CA SER A 80 -3.97 11.49 -15.21
C SER A 80 -3.89 10.64 -16.47
N LYS A 81 -2.92 9.72 -16.56
CA LYS A 81 -2.81 8.71 -17.63
C LYS A 81 -4.08 7.88 -17.76
N ASN A 82 -4.63 7.43 -16.63
CA ASN A 82 -5.86 6.63 -16.61
C ASN A 82 -7.08 7.45 -17.01
N ILE A 83 -7.13 8.73 -16.59
CA ILE A 83 -8.21 9.66 -16.98
C ILE A 83 -8.21 9.88 -18.50
N ILE A 84 -7.04 10.16 -19.08
CA ILE A 84 -6.88 10.31 -20.52
C ILE A 84 -7.31 9.02 -21.23
N SER A 85 -6.88 7.86 -20.73
CA SER A 85 -7.25 6.57 -21.32
C SER A 85 -8.77 6.36 -21.34
N MET A 86 -9.46 6.65 -20.24
CA MET A 86 -10.92 6.54 -20.15
C MET A 86 -11.65 7.52 -21.08
N LEU A 87 -11.13 8.74 -21.25
CA LEU A 87 -11.71 9.71 -22.18
C LEU A 87 -11.69 9.19 -23.62
N PHE A 88 -10.57 8.60 -24.05
CA PHE A 88 -10.46 8.03 -25.40
C PHE A 88 -11.35 6.80 -25.56
N LEU A 89 -11.42 5.90 -24.58
CA LEU A 89 -12.34 4.76 -24.61
C LEU A 89 -13.81 5.20 -24.70
N GLY A 90 -14.20 6.23 -23.94
CA GLY A 90 -15.56 6.77 -23.98
C GLY A 90 -15.93 7.36 -25.33
N ARG A 91 -14.96 7.98 -26.03
CA ARG A 91 -15.15 8.49 -27.40
C ARG A 91 -15.20 7.39 -28.46
N MET A 92 -14.58 6.23 -28.23
CA MET A 92 -14.59 5.11 -29.18
C MET A 92 -15.95 4.41 -29.28
N GLY A 93 -16.70 4.35 -28.18
CA GLY A 93 -18.00 3.68 -28.10
C GLY A 93 -18.23 2.93 -26.79
N LYS A 94 -19.48 2.50 -26.58
CA LYS A 94 -19.89 1.77 -25.36
C LYS A 94 -19.16 0.44 -25.19
N MET A 95 -18.90 -0.28 -26.30
CA MET A 95 -18.22 -1.58 -26.27
C MET A 95 -16.75 -1.45 -25.88
N GLU A 96 -16.04 -0.48 -26.46
CA GLU A 96 -14.64 -0.20 -26.18
C GLU A 96 -14.47 0.30 -24.75
N LEU A 97 -15.38 1.15 -24.26
CA LEU A 97 -15.40 1.59 -22.88
C LEU A 97 -15.61 0.43 -21.90
N ALA A 98 -16.58 -0.45 -22.14
CA ALA A 98 -16.83 -1.60 -21.28
C ALA A 98 -15.63 -2.57 -21.27
N GLY A 99 -15.14 -2.97 -22.45
CA GLY A 99 -14.03 -3.91 -22.56
C GLY A 99 -12.70 -3.34 -22.08
N GLY A 100 -12.41 -2.06 -22.34
CA GLY A 100 -11.21 -1.38 -21.86
C GLY A 100 -11.25 -1.17 -20.34
N SER A 101 -12.40 -0.80 -19.77
CA SER A 101 -12.55 -0.68 -18.32
C SER A 101 -12.39 -2.03 -17.62
N LEU A 102 -12.98 -3.10 -18.17
CA LEU A 102 -12.80 -4.46 -17.69
C LEU A 102 -11.32 -4.87 -17.72
N ALA A 103 -10.62 -4.57 -18.82
CA ALA A 103 -9.19 -4.87 -18.94
C ALA A 103 -8.34 -4.13 -17.92
N ILE A 104 -8.58 -2.82 -17.73
CA ILE A 104 -7.86 -2.00 -16.75
C ILE A 104 -8.10 -2.53 -15.32
N GLY A 105 -9.35 -2.84 -14.97
CA GLY A 105 -9.70 -3.45 -13.68
C GLY A 105 -9.00 -4.80 -13.48
N PHE A 106 -9.07 -5.67 -14.49
CA PHE A 106 -8.41 -6.98 -14.44
C PHE A 106 -6.88 -6.86 -14.30
N ALA A 107 -6.26 -5.92 -15.02
CA ALA A 107 -4.82 -5.64 -14.93
C ALA A 107 -4.42 -5.12 -13.56
N ASN A 108 -5.24 -4.25 -12.94
CA ASN A 108 -5.01 -3.74 -11.60
C ASN A 108 -5.07 -4.87 -10.56
N VAL A 109 -6.09 -5.72 -10.63
CA VAL A 109 -6.30 -6.84 -9.68
C VAL A 109 -5.22 -7.91 -9.81
N THR A 110 -4.86 -8.30 -11.03
CA THR A 110 -4.00 -9.47 -11.27
C THR A 110 -2.52 -9.13 -11.46
N GLY A 111 -2.21 -7.89 -11.86
CA GLY A 111 -0.84 -7.46 -12.18
C GLY A 111 -0.35 -6.32 -11.31
N PHE A 112 -0.87 -5.11 -11.53
CA PHE A 112 -0.27 -3.89 -10.95
C PHE A 112 -0.33 -3.86 -9.42
N SER A 113 -1.40 -4.33 -8.77
CA SER A 113 -1.47 -4.44 -7.31
C SER A 113 -0.44 -5.42 -6.75
N VAL A 114 -0.25 -6.57 -7.44
CA VAL A 114 0.74 -7.59 -7.07
C VAL A 114 2.15 -7.02 -7.14
N MET A 115 2.49 -6.36 -8.25
CA MET A 115 3.80 -5.73 -8.43
C MET A 115 4.05 -4.64 -7.39
N LYS A 116 3.03 -3.81 -7.12
CA LYS A 116 3.14 -2.74 -6.14
C LYS A 116 3.36 -3.28 -4.73
N GLY A 117 2.58 -4.29 -4.34
CA GLY A 117 2.66 -4.89 -3.01
C GLY A 117 3.98 -5.61 -2.74
N LEU A 118 4.49 -6.38 -3.70
CA LEU A 118 5.83 -6.98 -3.60
C LEU A 118 6.93 -5.91 -3.49
N CYS A 119 6.84 -4.85 -4.30
CA CYS A 119 7.78 -3.74 -4.25
C CYS A 119 7.80 -3.04 -2.89
N MET A 120 6.65 -2.87 -2.24
CA MET A 120 6.55 -2.21 -0.92
C MET A 120 7.34 -2.95 0.18
N GLY A 121 7.66 -4.23 0.01
CA GLY A 121 8.54 -4.97 0.92
C GLY A 121 9.97 -4.42 0.99
N MET A 122 10.45 -3.76 -0.08
CA MET A 122 11.81 -3.22 -0.13
C MET A 122 11.97 -1.95 0.71
N GLU A 123 10.89 -1.16 0.84
CA GLU A 123 10.93 0.18 1.44
C GLU A 123 11.55 0.20 2.84
N PRO A 124 11.11 -0.62 3.82
CA PRO A 124 11.73 -0.67 5.14
C PRO A 124 13.23 -0.94 5.10
N ILE A 125 13.65 -1.93 4.30
CA ILE A 125 15.07 -2.33 4.22
C ILE A 125 15.89 -1.16 3.67
N CYS A 126 15.43 -0.56 2.57
CA CYS A 126 16.08 0.56 1.91
C CYS A 126 16.18 1.78 2.83
N CYS A 127 15.08 2.17 3.48
CA CYS A 127 15.05 3.33 4.38
C CYS A 127 15.93 3.14 5.61
N GLN A 128 15.89 1.95 6.24
CA GLN A 128 16.74 1.66 7.40
C GLN A 128 18.20 1.56 7.00
N ALA A 129 18.53 0.95 5.86
CA ALA A 129 19.90 0.88 5.34
C ALA A 129 20.47 2.27 5.01
N TYR A 130 19.66 3.14 4.41
CA TYR A 130 20.05 4.53 4.13
C TYR A 130 20.27 5.34 5.42
N GLY A 131 19.41 5.16 6.43
CA GLY A 131 19.57 5.74 7.76
C GLY A 131 20.86 5.27 8.45
N ALA A 132 21.16 3.97 8.36
CA ALA A 132 22.36 3.34 8.90
C ALA A 132 23.64 3.57 8.07
N LYS A 133 23.56 4.32 6.96
CA LYS A 133 24.66 4.57 6.00
C LYS A 133 25.23 3.31 5.34
N ARG A 134 24.45 2.23 5.29
CA ARG A 134 24.81 0.96 4.62
C ARG A 134 24.31 0.96 3.19
N LEU A 135 24.99 1.72 2.33
CA LEU A 135 24.53 2.01 0.97
C LEU A 135 24.57 0.78 0.04
N SER A 136 25.45 -0.18 0.30
CA SER A 136 25.50 -1.44 -0.44
C SER A 136 24.18 -2.22 -0.29
N VAL A 137 23.67 -2.35 0.93
CA VAL A 137 22.39 -3.04 1.22
C VAL A 137 21.23 -2.42 0.44
N LEU A 138 21.19 -1.09 0.32
CA LEU A 138 20.18 -0.37 -0.46
C LEU A 138 20.24 -0.77 -1.95
N SER A 139 21.43 -0.79 -2.57
CA SER A 139 21.62 -1.19 -3.97
C SER A 139 21.26 -2.66 -4.22
N HIS A 140 21.72 -3.56 -3.35
CA HIS A 140 21.43 -5.00 -3.45
C HIS A 140 19.92 -5.28 -3.32
N THR A 141 19.26 -4.61 -2.38
CA THR A 141 17.81 -4.76 -2.19
C THR A 141 17.03 -4.27 -3.41
N TYR A 142 17.46 -3.17 -4.05
CA TYR A 142 16.87 -2.68 -5.29
C TYR A 142 16.96 -3.71 -6.41
N ILE A 143 18.15 -4.28 -6.67
CA ILE A 143 18.36 -5.27 -7.73
C ILE A 143 17.54 -6.54 -7.46
N LYS A 144 17.58 -7.06 -6.23
CA LYS A 144 16.77 -8.24 -5.82
C LYS A 144 15.28 -7.98 -6.01
N THR A 145 14.79 -6.79 -5.68
CA THR A 145 13.39 -6.40 -5.90
C THR A 145 13.05 -6.30 -7.38
N PHE A 146 13.93 -5.72 -8.20
CA PHE A 146 13.75 -5.70 -9.65
C PHE A 146 13.63 -7.12 -10.23
N LEU A 147 14.54 -8.02 -9.86
CA LEU A 147 14.51 -9.42 -10.29
C LEU A 147 13.24 -10.13 -9.82
N LEU A 148 12.85 -9.95 -8.55
CA LEU A 148 11.60 -10.48 -8.01
C LEU A 148 10.39 -10.08 -8.86
N LEU A 149 10.28 -8.79 -9.17
CA LEU A 149 9.16 -8.26 -9.96
C LEU A 149 9.23 -8.70 -11.42
N PHE A 150 10.43 -8.81 -11.99
CA PHE A 150 10.62 -9.31 -13.34
C PHE A 150 10.14 -10.77 -13.45
N PHE A 151 10.56 -11.65 -12.55
CA PHE A 151 10.09 -13.04 -12.53
C PHE A 151 8.60 -13.14 -12.20
N THR A 152 8.07 -12.27 -11.35
CA THR A 152 6.61 -12.23 -11.07
C THR A 152 5.80 -11.77 -12.29
N SER A 153 6.37 -10.94 -13.16
CA SER A 153 5.69 -10.50 -14.38
C SER A 153 5.44 -11.65 -15.38
N ILE A 154 6.24 -12.73 -15.32
CA ILE A 154 6.13 -13.90 -16.22
C ILE A 154 4.80 -14.65 -16.03
N PRO A 155 4.42 -15.16 -14.84
CA PRO A 155 3.14 -15.83 -14.65
C PRO A 155 1.94 -14.89 -14.90
N ILE A 156 2.06 -13.59 -14.58
CA ILE A 156 1.03 -12.60 -14.91
C ILE A 156 0.88 -12.46 -16.43
N THR A 157 1.98 -12.42 -17.17
CA THR A 157 1.96 -12.39 -18.64
C THR A 157 1.25 -13.60 -19.22
N PHE A 158 1.54 -14.81 -18.70
CA PHE A 158 0.83 -16.02 -19.12
C PHE A 158 -0.68 -15.95 -18.83
N LEU A 159 -1.08 -15.40 -17.68
CA LEU A 159 -2.49 -15.17 -17.36
C LEU A 159 -3.14 -14.19 -18.35
N TRP A 160 -2.49 -13.07 -18.67
CA TRP A 160 -3.03 -12.05 -19.58
C TRP A 160 -3.14 -12.55 -21.03
N LEU A 161 -2.18 -13.36 -21.50
CA LEU A 161 -2.27 -14.03 -22.80
C LEU A 161 -3.45 -15.00 -22.87
N ASN A 162 -3.78 -15.65 -21.75
CA ASN A 162 -4.86 -16.64 -21.61
C ASN A 162 -6.10 -16.09 -20.88
N VAL A 163 -6.36 -14.79 -20.97
CA VAL A 163 -7.46 -14.14 -20.23
C VAL A 163 -8.86 -14.54 -20.73
N GLU A 164 -8.98 -14.99 -21.98
CA GLU A 164 -10.26 -15.30 -22.61
C GLU A 164 -11.05 -16.41 -21.91
N PRO A 165 -10.49 -17.62 -21.67
CA PRO A 165 -11.17 -18.64 -20.87
C PRO A 165 -11.56 -18.18 -19.47
N VAL A 166 -10.77 -17.30 -18.85
CA VAL A 166 -11.03 -16.79 -17.50
C VAL A 166 -12.26 -15.88 -17.50
N LEU A 167 -12.29 -14.88 -18.38
CA LEU A 167 -13.41 -13.93 -18.46
C LEU A 167 -14.70 -14.59 -18.96
N LEU A 168 -14.61 -15.60 -19.84
CA LEU A 168 -15.79 -16.38 -20.24
C LEU A 168 -16.40 -17.15 -19.06
N ARG A 169 -15.58 -17.76 -18.19
CA ARG A 169 -16.07 -18.43 -16.98
C ARG A 169 -16.68 -17.46 -15.97
N MET A 170 -16.26 -16.19 -16.01
CA MET A 170 -16.87 -15.09 -15.24
C MET A 170 -18.16 -14.55 -15.87
N GLY A 171 -18.66 -15.16 -16.96
CA GLY A 171 -19.93 -14.80 -17.60
C GLY A 171 -19.86 -13.56 -18.49
N GLN A 172 -18.67 -13.12 -18.91
CA GLN A 172 -18.53 -11.93 -19.77
C GLN A 172 -18.94 -12.21 -21.22
N ASP A 173 -19.53 -11.21 -21.87
CA ASP A 173 -19.90 -11.27 -23.29
C ASP A 173 -18.65 -11.37 -24.19
N ARG A 174 -18.73 -12.19 -25.24
CA ARG A 174 -17.61 -12.45 -26.16
C ARG A 174 -17.09 -11.19 -26.86
N VAL A 175 -17.93 -10.20 -27.11
CA VAL A 175 -17.57 -8.95 -27.79
C VAL A 175 -16.76 -8.05 -26.86
N ILE A 176 -17.21 -7.88 -25.61
CA ILE A 176 -16.48 -7.14 -24.55
C ILE A 176 -15.12 -7.80 -24.30
N LEU A 177 -15.11 -9.13 -24.28
CA LEU A 177 -13.91 -9.91 -24.05
C LEU A 177 -12.85 -9.69 -25.14
N LYS A 178 -13.22 -9.64 -26.43
CA LYS A 178 -12.26 -9.41 -27.52
C LYS A 178 -11.52 -8.08 -27.33
N VAL A 179 -12.24 -7.04 -26.92
CA VAL A 179 -11.66 -5.74 -26.58
C VAL A 179 -10.73 -5.87 -25.37
N ALA A 180 -11.19 -6.52 -24.30
CA ALA A 180 -10.43 -6.63 -23.06
C ALA A 180 -9.12 -7.41 -23.26
N LYS A 181 -9.18 -8.53 -23.99
CA LYS A 181 -8.02 -9.34 -24.38
C LYS A 181 -7.03 -8.51 -25.21
N ALA A 182 -7.50 -7.77 -26.21
CA ALA A 182 -6.64 -6.94 -27.02
C ALA A 182 -5.92 -5.87 -26.18
N TYR A 183 -6.61 -5.23 -25.24
CA TYR A 183 -5.96 -4.27 -24.34
C TYR A 183 -4.89 -4.95 -23.47
N LEU A 184 -5.23 -6.03 -22.76
CA LEU A 184 -4.33 -6.73 -21.84
C LEU A 184 -3.06 -7.27 -22.54
N VAL A 185 -3.21 -7.88 -23.71
CA VAL A 185 -2.06 -8.41 -24.47
C VAL A 185 -1.12 -7.29 -24.89
N TYR A 186 -1.65 -6.16 -25.35
CA TYR A 186 -0.82 -5.01 -25.74
C TYR A 186 -0.26 -4.24 -24.53
N SER A 187 -0.78 -4.45 -23.32
CA SER A 187 -0.23 -3.92 -22.06
C SER A 187 0.87 -4.77 -21.43
N ILE A 188 1.19 -5.96 -21.97
CA ILE A 188 2.28 -6.82 -21.43
C ILE A 188 3.63 -6.09 -21.35
N PRO A 189 4.08 -5.30 -22.35
CA PRO A 189 5.34 -4.56 -22.24
C PRO A 189 5.33 -3.53 -21.10
N GLU A 190 4.16 -2.96 -20.78
CA GLU A 190 4.00 -2.04 -19.65
C GLU A 190 4.20 -2.77 -18.31
N LEU A 191 3.68 -3.99 -18.19
CA LEU A 191 3.88 -4.85 -17.02
C LEU A 191 5.38 -5.11 -16.77
N VAL A 192 6.12 -5.46 -17.82
CA VAL A 192 7.57 -5.68 -17.73
C VAL A 192 8.30 -4.38 -17.37
N ALA A 193 7.92 -3.25 -17.99
CA ALA A 193 8.50 -1.95 -17.65
C ALA A 193 8.22 -1.57 -16.18
N HIS A 194 7.06 -1.95 -15.64
CA HIS A 194 6.67 -1.77 -14.23
C HIS A 194 7.56 -2.54 -13.26
N ALA A 195 8.14 -3.68 -13.67
CA ALA A 195 9.09 -4.42 -12.85
C ALA A 195 10.33 -3.58 -12.51
N HIS A 196 10.72 -2.68 -13.41
CA HIS A 196 11.85 -1.78 -13.21
C HIS A 196 11.44 -0.42 -12.63
N ILE A 197 10.42 0.26 -13.18
CA ILE A 197 10.08 1.63 -12.76
C ILE A 197 9.57 1.70 -11.32
N THR A 198 8.90 0.66 -10.83
CA THR A 198 8.33 0.64 -9.48
C THR A 198 9.41 0.64 -8.39
N PRO A 199 10.38 -0.29 -8.39
CA PRO A 199 11.48 -0.27 -7.42
C PRO A 199 12.43 0.91 -7.64
N LEU A 200 12.61 1.39 -8.88
CA LEU A 200 13.49 2.53 -9.16
C LEU A 200 12.97 3.82 -8.50
N ARG A 201 11.66 4.06 -8.56
CA ARG A 201 11.03 5.18 -7.85
C ARG A 201 11.21 5.06 -6.33
N SER A 202 11.02 3.87 -5.77
CA SER A 202 11.24 3.63 -4.34
C SER A 202 12.70 3.84 -3.93
N PHE A 203 13.65 3.41 -4.76
CA PHE A 203 15.09 3.57 -4.54
C PHE A 203 15.53 5.04 -4.54
N LEU A 204 15.06 5.84 -5.51
CA LEU A 204 15.32 7.29 -5.55
C LEU A 204 14.63 8.02 -4.40
N ARG A 205 13.37 7.64 -4.09
CA ARG A 205 12.61 8.24 -2.99
C ARG A 205 13.29 8.03 -1.65
N THR A 206 13.79 6.82 -1.39
CA THR A 206 14.55 6.51 -0.16
C THR A 206 15.71 7.49 0.05
N GLN A 207 16.38 7.91 -1.03
CA GLN A 207 17.49 8.87 -0.96
C GLN A 207 17.02 10.34 -0.83
N GLY A 208 15.71 10.60 -0.78
CA GLY A 208 15.13 11.94 -0.77
C GLY A 208 15.04 12.61 -2.14
N LEU A 209 15.31 11.87 -3.23
CA LEU A 209 15.34 12.40 -4.61
C LEU A 209 13.94 12.37 -5.26
N ASN A 210 12.95 12.91 -4.54
CA ASN A 210 11.53 12.81 -4.90
C ASN A 210 11.15 13.67 -6.12
N SER A 211 11.81 14.82 -6.27
CA SER A 211 11.55 15.78 -7.36
C SER A 211 11.87 15.20 -8.74
N ALA A 212 12.83 14.27 -8.84
CA ALA A 212 13.20 13.63 -10.09
C ALA A 212 12.01 12.91 -10.72
N ALA A 213 11.28 12.12 -9.92
CA ALA A 213 10.08 11.42 -10.37
C ALA A 213 8.97 12.38 -10.78
N THR A 214 8.82 13.51 -10.08
CA THR A 214 7.82 14.54 -10.43
C THR A 214 8.12 15.20 -11.77
N VAL A 215 9.36 15.63 -12.00
CA VAL A 215 9.76 16.28 -13.27
C VAL A 215 9.55 15.32 -14.44
N VAL A 216 10.00 14.08 -14.30
CA VAL A 216 9.83 13.05 -15.34
C VAL A 216 8.35 12.71 -15.55
N ALA A 217 7.52 12.72 -14.50
CA ALA A 217 6.07 12.54 -14.59
C ALA A 217 5.39 13.65 -15.38
N THR A 218 5.79 14.89 -15.13
CA THR A 218 5.26 16.06 -15.85
C THR A 218 5.57 15.94 -17.33
N CYS A 219 6.84 15.69 -17.68
CA CYS A 219 7.25 15.51 -19.08
C CYS A 219 6.51 14.34 -19.75
N SER A 220 6.43 13.18 -19.08
CA SER A 220 5.74 12.00 -19.61
C SER A 220 4.25 12.24 -19.82
N THR A 221 3.60 13.02 -18.93
CA THR A 221 2.17 13.36 -19.02
C THR A 221 1.89 14.32 -20.17
N ILE A 222 2.74 15.33 -20.38
CA ILE A 222 2.65 16.24 -21.52
C ILE A 222 2.77 15.48 -22.84
N LEU A 223 3.71 14.52 -22.92
CA LEU A 223 3.89 13.68 -24.10
C LEU A 223 2.76 12.65 -24.28
N HIS A 224 2.09 12.24 -23.20
CA HIS A 224 1.09 11.18 -23.26
C HIS A 224 -0.12 11.51 -24.13
N LEU A 225 -0.64 12.72 -24.02
CA LEU A 225 -1.82 13.15 -24.78
C LEU A 225 -1.58 13.14 -26.31
N PRO A 226 -0.51 13.77 -26.85
CA PRO A 226 -0.24 13.72 -28.29
C PRO A 226 0.10 12.31 -28.77
N ILE A 227 0.84 11.51 -27.99
CA ILE A 227 1.11 10.11 -28.32
C ILE A 227 -0.19 9.30 -28.39
N THR A 228 -1.08 9.47 -27.41
CA THR A 228 -2.36 8.77 -27.38
C THR A 228 -3.22 9.18 -28.58
N TYR A 229 -3.31 10.48 -28.87
CA TYR A 229 -4.05 10.97 -30.02
C TYR A 229 -3.50 10.45 -31.35
N LEU A 230 -2.17 10.41 -31.51
CA LEU A 230 -1.51 9.86 -32.70
C LEU A 230 -1.85 8.37 -32.88
N LEU A 231 -1.62 7.54 -31.85
CA LEU A 231 -1.82 6.09 -31.93
C LEU A 231 -3.30 5.71 -32.09
N VAL A 232 -4.18 6.39 -31.35
CA VAL A 232 -5.61 6.07 -31.33
C VAL A 232 -6.33 6.63 -32.56
N THR A 233 -6.17 7.92 -32.83
CA THR A 233 -6.98 8.65 -33.80
C THR A 233 -6.32 8.67 -35.18
N HIS A 234 -5.04 9.06 -35.26
CA HIS A 234 -4.38 9.19 -36.57
C HIS A 234 -3.99 7.84 -37.19
N LEU A 235 -3.43 6.93 -36.39
CA LEU A 235 -3.05 5.58 -36.86
C LEU A 235 -4.20 4.57 -36.77
N ASN A 236 -5.37 4.96 -36.26
CA ASN A 236 -6.56 4.12 -36.13
C ASN A 236 -6.32 2.77 -35.41
N LEU A 237 -5.37 2.71 -34.46
CA LEU A 237 -5.10 1.49 -33.70
C LEU A 237 -6.13 1.23 -32.58
N ARG A 238 -7.07 2.16 -32.38
CA ARG A 238 -8.17 2.10 -31.39
C ARG A 238 -7.66 1.64 -30.02
N VAL A 239 -8.25 0.58 -29.44
CA VAL A 239 -7.94 0.05 -28.11
C VAL A 239 -6.49 -0.45 -28.00
N LYS A 240 -5.92 -1.01 -29.08
CA LYS A 240 -4.51 -1.42 -29.12
C LYS A 240 -3.59 -0.20 -29.01
N GLY A 241 -3.92 0.87 -29.74
CA GLY A 241 -3.21 2.15 -29.68
C GLY A 241 -3.22 2.77 -28.29
N LEU A 242 -4.32 2.63 -27.55
CA LEU A 242 -4.44 3.10 -26.18
C LEU A 242 -3.57 2.29 -25.18
N ALA A 243 -3.54 0.97 -25.33
CA ALA A 243 -2.64 0.13 -24.53
C ALA A 243 -1.16 0.49 -24.82
N LEU A 244 -0.79 0.65 -26.11
CA LEU A 244 0.56 1.06 -26.51
C LEU A 244 0.92 2.47 -26.04
N SER A 245 -0.02 3.43 -26.00
CA SER A 245 0.27 4.76 -25.47
C SER A 245 0.58 4.72 -23.97
N SER A 246 -0.03 3.79 -23.24
CA SER A 246 0.27 3.52 -21.82
C SER A 246 1.64 2.87 -21.64
N VAL A 247 2.01 1.92 -22.52
CA VAL A 247 3.38 1.36 -22.58
C VAL A 247 4.41 2.48 -22.78
N LEU A 248 4.21 3.33 -23.78
CA LEU A 248 5.13 4.44 -24.08
C LEU A 248 5.21 5.45 -22.93
N TYR A 249 4.11 5.74 -22.23
CA TYR A 249 4.14 6.56 -21.02
C TYR A 249 5.08 5.97 -19.96
N THR A 250 4.91 4.67 -19.67
CA THR A 250 5.70 3.97 -18.66
C THR A 250 7.17 3.86 -19.07
N LEU A 251 7.45 3.64 -20.36
CA LEU A 251 8.82 3.65 -20.88
C LEU A 251 9.46 5.04 -20.83
N ASN A 252 8.74 6.11 -21.19
CA ASN A 252 9.23 7.49 -21.05
C ASN A 252 9.59 7.81 -19.60
N MET A 253 8.74 7.40 -18.66
CA MET A 253 9.02 7.49 -17.23
C MET A 253 10.28 6.73 -16.82
N ASN A 254 10.43 5.51 -17.32
CA ASN A 254 11.53 4.63 -16.99
C ASN A 254 12.87 5.18 -17.53
N ILE A 255 12.90 5.54 -18.80
CA ILE A 255 14.05 6.16 -19.46
C ILE A 255 14.39 7.49 -18.77
N GLY A 256 13.40 8.35 -18.49
CA GLY A 256 13.64 9.63 -17.82
C GLY A 256 14.29 9.47 -16.44
N LEU A 257 13.85 8.49 -15.64
CA LEU A 257 14.49 8.22 -14.34
C LEU A 257 15.86 7.55 -14.47
N LEU A 258 16.08 6.70 -15.48
CA LEU A 258 17.39 6.13 -15.77
C LEU A 258 18.39 7.21 -16.22
N LEU A 259 17.97 8.15 -17.06
CA LEU A 259 18.77 9.31 -17.45
C LEU A 259 19.10 10.18 -16.23
N TYR A 260 18.10 10.48 -15.39
CA TYR A 260 18.35 11.18 -14.13
C TYR A 260 19.37 10.43 -13.26
N LEU A 261 19.19 9.11 -13.11
CA LEU A 261 20.10 8.28 -12.35
C LEU A 261 21.52 8.28 -12.95
N ALA A 262 21.68 8.24 -14.28
CA ALA A 262 22.97 8.26 -14.94
C ALA A 262 23.72 9.59 -14.75
N PHE A 263 23.03 10.72 -14.93
CA PHE A 263 23.64 12.06 -14.88
C PHE A 263 23.72 12.66 -13.46
N SER A 264 22.94 12.15 -12.51
CA SER A 264 22.97 12.67 -11.13
C SER A 264 24.29 12.33 -10.46
N LYS A 265 25.00 13.34 -9.96
CA LYS A 265 26.20 13.17 -9.12
C LYS A 265 25.86 12.78 -7.67
N VAL A 266 24.61 12.98 -7.26
CA VAL A 266 24.15 12.76 -5.87
C VAL A 266 23.53 11.37 -5.70
N ALA A 267 22.88 10.84 -6.73
CA ALA A 267 22.19 9.55 -6.66
C ALA A 267 23.18 8.39 -6.60
N ILE A 268 22.97 7.50 -5.63
CA ILE A 268 23.70 6.24 -5.50
C ILE A 268 23.46 5.41 -6.74
N LYS A 269 24.54 4.91 -7.34
CA LYS A 269 24.51 4.09 -8.55
C LYS A 269 24.35 2.63 -8.11
N PRO A 270 23.23 1.96 -8.44
CA PRO A 270 22.95 0.63 -7.91
C PRO A 270 23.89 -0.46 -8.44
N TRP A 271 24.59 -0.21 -9.55
CA TRP A 271 25.54 -1.16 -10.18
C TRP A 271 26.96 -1.09 -9.63
N VAL A 272 27.28 -0.14 -8.75
CA VAL A 272 28.63 -0.02 -8.18
C VAL A 272 28.76 -0.98 -7.00
N GLY A 273 29.73 -1.90 -7.07
CA GLY A 273 30.03 -2.85 -5.98
C GLY A 273 29.03 -4.00 -5.84
N VAL A 274 28.41 -4.44 -6.95
CA VAL A 274 27.50 -5.60 -6.97
C VAL A 274 28.13 -6.74 -7.75
N THR A 275 28.24 -7.91 -7.11
CA THR A 275 28.68 -9.16 -7.74
C THR A 275 27.47 -10.05 -8.05
N LEU A 276 27.60 -10.96 -9.02
CA LEU A 276 26.51 -11.88 -9.36
C LEU A 276 26.12 -12.78 -8.16
N PHE A 277 27.10 -13.13 -7.34
CA PHE A 277 26.93 -13.95 -6.15
C PHE A 277 26.14 -13.23 -5.05
N SER A 278 26.43 -11.96 -4.78
CA SER A 278 25.73 -11.16 -3.75
C SER A 278 24.25 -10.93 -4.08
N ILE A 279 23.87 -11.04 -5.36
CA ILE A 279 22.48 -10.99 -5.83
C ILE A 279 21.72 -12.29 -5.48
N LEU A 280 22.38 -13.45 -5.53
CA LEU A 280 21.75 -14.76 -5.31
C LEU A 280 21.52 -15.09 -3.82
N GLN A 281 22.20 -14.42 -2.90
CA GLN A 281 22.08 -14.65 -1.46
C GLN A 281 21.08 -13.69 -0.78
N GLY A 282 20.74 -13.93 0.50
CA GLY A 282 20.01 -12.96 1.34
C GLY A 282 18.58 -12.60 0.88
N TRP A 283 17.84 -13.53 0.29
CA TRP A 283 16.44 -13.31 -0.14
C TRP A 283 15.42 -13.31 1.01
N ARG A 284 15.75 -13.97 2.12
CA ARG A 284 14.82 -14.20 3.24
C ARG A 284 14.31 -12.88 3.86
N PRO A 285 15.15 -11.87 4.17
CA PRO A 285 14.65 -10.60 4.70
C PRO A 285 13.67 -9.91 3.75
N LEU A 286 14.01 -9.83 2.45
CA LEU A 286 13.17 -9.23 1.43
C LEU A 286 11.82 -9.95 1.30
N LEU A 287 11.83 -11.27 1.09
CA LEU A 287 10.59 -12.05 0.93
C LEU A 287 9.71 -12.02 2.17
N SER A 288 10.31 -11.99 3.36
CA SER A 288 9.57 -11.92 4.63
C SER A 288 8.78 -10.63 4.82
N LEU A 289 9.17 -9.56 4.10
CA LEU A 289 8.51 -8.26 4.10
C LEU A 289 7.65 -8.07 2.83
N ALA A 290 8.09 -8.55 1.67
CA ALA A 290 7.38 -8.44 0.40
C ALA A 290 6.07 -9.24 0.37
N LEU A 291 6.06 -10.48 0.87
CA LEU A 291 4.84 -11.31 0.85
C LEU A 291 3.71 -10.72 1.72
N PRO A 292 3.94 -10.31 2.97
CA PRO A 292 2.89 -9.65 3.75
C PRO A 292 2.43 -8.31 3.14
N SER A 293 3.37 -7.53 2.56
CA SER A 293 3.03 -6.27 1.88
C SER A 293 2.18 -6.50 0.62
N LEU A 294 2.47 -7.58 -0.14
CA LEU A 294 1.65 -8.04 -1.26
C LEU A 294 0.21 -8.25 -0.83
N PHE A 295 -0.01 -9.10 0.18
CA PHE A 295 -1.37 -9.36 0.66
C PHE A 295 -2.02 -8.11 1.22
N SER A 296 -1.27 -7.25 1.92
CA SER A 296 -1.83 -5.99 2.45
C SER A 296 -2.38 -5.10 1.35
N VAL A 297 -1.62 -4.89 0.27
CA VAL A 297 -2.06 -4.04 -0.86
C VAL A 297 -3.18 -4.69 -1.65
N CYS A 298 -3.07 -5.99 -1.97
CA CYS A 298 -4.10 -6.70 -2.71
C CYS A 298 -5.42 -6.75 -1.95
N LEU A 299 -5.40 -7.07 -0.65
CA LEU A 299 -6.61 -7.13 0.17
C LEU A 299 -7.34 -5.78 0.25
N GLU A 300 -6.59 -4.67 0.32
CA GLU A 300 -7.15 -3.32 0.31
C GLU A 300 -7.83 -3.00 -1.03
N TRP A 301 -7.16 -3.31 -2.15
CA TRP A 301 -7.70 -3.03 -3.48
C TRP A 301 -8.90 -3.93 -3.83
N TRP A 302 -8.81 -5.22 -3.51
CA TRP A 302 -9.87 -6.20 -3.79
C TRP A 302 -11.13 -5.93 -2.96
N TRP A 303 -11.02 -5.30 -1.80
CA TRP A 303 -12.18 -4.93 -0.99
C TRP A 303 -13.13 -4.01 -1.78
N TYR A 304 -12.60 -3.01 -2.51
CA TYR A 304 -13.41 -2.12 -3.34
C TYR A 304 -14.10 -2.86 -4.49
N GLU A 305 -13.41 -3.83 -5.11
CA GLU A 305 -13.98 -4.66 -6.17
C GLU A 305 -15.12 -5.56 -5.66
N ILE A 306 -14.97 -6.12 -4.45
CA ILE A 306 -16.02 -6.92 -3.80
C ILE A 306 -17.25 -6.05 -3.51
N ILE A 307 -17.05 -4.86 -2.97
CA ILE A 307 -18.15 -3.94 -2.66
C ILE A 307 -18.83 -3.41 -3.94
N LEU A 308 -18.06 -3.20 -5.01
CA LEU A 308 -18.60 -2.92 -6.35
C LEU A 308 -19.50 -4.06 -6.82
N PHE A 309 -19.03 -5.30 -6.74
CA PHE A 309 -19.84 -6.47 -7.09
C PHE A 309 -21.12 -6.56 -6.25
N MET A 310 -21.01 -6.38 -4.93
CA MET A 310 -22.18 -6.37 -4.03
C MET A 310 -23.19 -5.27 -4.37
N SER A 311 -22.74 -4.12 -4.87
CA SER A 311 -23.65 -3.06 -5.31
C SER A 311 -24.51 -3.48 -6.52
N GLY A 312 -24.01 -4.37 -7.36
CA GLY A 312 -24.76 -4.96 -8.48
C GLY A 312 -25.83 -5.98 -8.06
N LEU A 313 -25.85 -6.41 -6.79
CA LEU A 313 -26.88 -7.29 -6.24
C LEU A 313 -28.06 -6.52 -5.63
N LEU A 314 -28.01 -5.19 -5.62
CA LEU A 314 -29.09 -4.34 -5.12
C LEU A 314 -30.23 -4.24 -6.14
N SER A 315 -31.41 -3.78 -5.68
CA SER A 315 -32.64 -3.74 -6.48
C SER A 315 -32.57 -2.88 -7.75
N ASN A 316 -31.61 -1.95 -7.85
CA ASN A 316 -31.29 -1.25 -9.09
C ASN A 316 -29.78 -1.40 -9.40
N PRO A 317 -29.38 -2.51 -10.05
CA PRO A 317 -27.98 -2.83 -10.29
C PRO A 317 -27.26 -1.77 -11.10
N GLU A 318 -27.84 -1.31 -12.20
CA GLU A 318 -27.19 -0.38 -13.14
C GLU A 318 -26.84 0.95 -12.47
N ALA A 319 -27.80 1.58 -11.79
CA ALA A 319 -27.56 2.85 -11.11
C ALA A 319 -26.62 2.69 -9.90
N CYS A 320 -26.72 1.58 -9.16
CA CYS A 320 -25.85 1.31 -8.01
C CYS A 320 -24.41 1.07 -8.43
N VAL A 321 -24.17 0.25 -9.47
CA VAL A 321 -22.83 -0.03 -9.98
C VAL A 321 -22.20 1.23 -10.57
N ALA A 322 -22.95 2.03 -11.33
CA ALA A 322 -22.46 3.29 -11.86
C ALA A 322 -22.12 4.30 -10.75
N ALA A 323 -22.99 4.46 -9.75
CA ALA A 323 -22.74 5.32 -8.59
C ALA A 323 -21.53 4.84 -7.77
N MET A 324 -21.39 3.53 -7.56
CA MET A 324 -20.27 2.92 -6.85
C MET A 324 -18.97 3.17 -7.59
N GLY A 325 -18.93 2.98 -8.92
CA GLY A 325 -17.77 3.26 -9.75
C GLY A 325 -17.31 4.73 -9.61
N ILE A 326 -18.24 5.68 -9.67
CA ILE A 326 -17.93 7.11 -9.49
C ILE A 326 -17.36 7.38 -8.09
N LEU A 327 -17.93 6.79 -7.05
CA LEU A 327 -17.46 6.96 -5.68
C LEU A 327 -16.11 6.28 -5.41
N ILE A 328 -15.84 5.11 -6.00
CA ILE A 328 -14.51 4.46 -5.93
C ILE A 328 -13.46 5.35 -6.59
N GLN A 329 -13.75 5.92 -7.77
CA GLN A 329 -12.84 6.87 -8.44
C GLN A 329 -12.62 8.15 -7.60
N THR A 330 -13.66 8.61 -6.91
CA THR A 330 -13.59 9.74 -5.97
C THR A 330 -12.69 9.42 -4.79
N THR A 331 -12.87 8.23 -4.21
CA THR A 331 -12.06 7.69 -3.12
C THR A 331 -10.59 7.60 -3.51
N GLY A 332 -10.29 7.03 -4.69
CA GLY A 332 -8.93 6.95 -5.21
C GLY A 332 -8.27 8.32 -5.39
N THR A 333 -9.04 9.35 -5.75
CA THR A 333 -8.55 10.73 -5.88
C THR A 333 -8.21 11.35 -4.52
N ILE A 334 -9.09 11.17 -3.52
CA ILE A 334 -8.86 11.65 -2.14
C ILE A 334 -7.67 10.89 -1.52
N TYR A 335 -7.55 9.60 -1.78
CA TYR A 335 -6.50 8.73 -1.22
C TYR A 335 -5.07 9.08 -1.68
N VAL A 336 -4.89 9.87 -2.74
CA VAL A 336 -3.56 10.24 -3.23
C VAL A 336 -2.70 10.90 -2.15
N PHE A 337 -3.28 11.83 -1.37
CA PHE A 337 -2.54 12.52 -0.32
C PHE A 337 -2.22 11.60 0.88
N PRO A 338 -3.18 10.86 1.47
CA PRO A 338 -2.91 9.85 2.49
C PRO A 338 -1.83 8.85 2.09
N PHE A 339 -1.87 8.35 0.86
CA PHE A 339 -0.86 7.44 0.33
C PHE A 339 0.52 8.09 0.30
N ALA A 340 0.63 9.32 -0.21
CA ALA A 340 1.89 10.06 -0.25
C ALA A 340 2.43 10.37 1.15
N LEU A 341 1.54 10.73 2.08
CA LEU A 341 1.86 10.93 3.49
C LEU A 341 2.40 9.64 4.12
N SER A 342 1.74 8.51 3.88
CA SER A 342 2.18 7.19 4.38
C SER A 342 3.60 6.83 3.92
N LEU A 343 3.92 7.09 2.64
CA LEU A 343 5.27 6.92 2.12
C LEU A 343 6.28 7.85 2.79
N SER A 344 5.91 9.11 3.05
CA SER A 344 6.78 10.07 3.76
C SER A 344 7.05 9.64 5.21
N ILE A 345 6.05 9.14 5.91
CA ILE A 345 6.17 8.62 7.28
C ILE A 345 7.04 7.38 7.28
N SER A 346 6.78 6.42 6.37
CA SER A 346 7.60 5.21 6.21
C SER A 346 9.07 5.56 6.01
N GLN A 347 9.35 6.53 5.16
CA GLN A 347 10.71 7.02 4.91
C GLN A 347 11.35 7.65 6.14
N ARG A 348 10.68 8.62 6.80
CA ARG A 348 11.21 9.29 8.00
C ARG A 348 11.44 8.30 9.14
N VAL A 349 10.45 7.45 9.44
CA VAL A 349 10.54 6.42 10.48
C VAL A 349 11.66 5.44 10.18
N GLY A 350 11.77 4.94 8.94
CA GLY A 350 12.84 4.03 8.54
C GLY A 350 14.22 4.66 8.66
N HIS A 351 14.38 5.92 8.25
CA HIS A 351 15.67 6.63 8.35
C HIS A 351 16.10 6.83 9.80
N GLU A 352 15.19 7.30 10.66
CA GLU A 352 15.50 7.57 12.08
C GLU A 352 15.75 6.26 12.85
N LEU A 353 15.02 5.18 12.55
CA LEU A 353 15.29 3.86 13.13
C LEU A 353 16.65 3.30 12.68
N GLY A 354 16.97 3.40 11.38
CA GLY A 354 18.26 2.99 10.85
C GLY A 354 19.43 3.80 11.41
N ALA A 355 19.20 5.07 11.75
CA ALA A 355 20.19 5.95 12.39
C ALA A 355 20.28 5.78 13.93
N GLY A 356 19.58 4.81 14.51
CA GLY A 356 19.59 4.57 15.97
C GLY A 356 18.86 5.65 16.79
N ARG A 357 17.89 6.37 16.21
CA ARG A 357 17.17 7.50 16.83
C ARG A 357 15.68 7.16 17.07
N PRO A 358 15.35 6.26 18.01
CA PRO A 358 13.98 5.78 18.22
C PRO A 358 12.99 6.87 18.64
N ALA A 359 13.45 7.89 19.39
CA ALA A 359 12.59 8.99 19.82
C ALA A 359 12.14 9.86 18.63
N ARG A 360 13.04 10.16 17.69
CA ARG A 360 12.71 10.89 16.45
C ARG A 360 11.78 10.07 15.55
N ALA A 361 11.99 8.75 15.48
CA ALA A 361 11.07 7.86 14.75
C ALA A 361 9.64 7.88 15.33
N LYS A 362 9.49 7.78 16.67
CA LYS A 362 8.19 7.92 17.34
C LYS A 362 7.55 9.27 17.06
N PHE A 363 8.34 10.33 17.11
CA PHE A 363 7.88 11.69 16.85
C PHE A 363 7.35 11.86 15.42
N ALA A 364 8.12 11.43 14.41
CA ALA A 364 7.71 11.47 13.01
C ALA A 364 6.40 10.68 12.75
N ALA A 365 6.27 9.49 13.36
CA ALA A 365 5.04 8.70 13.28
C ALA A 365 3.83 9.42 13.91
N THR A 366 4.02 10.05 15.06
CA THR A 366 2.95 10.75 15.80
C THR A 366 2.48 11.99 15.02
N VAL A 367 3.41 12.83 14.57
CA VAL A 367 3.11 14.02 13.75
C VAL A 367 2.41 13.59 12.45
N GLY A 368 2.92 12.55 11.79
CA GLY A 368 2.33 12.02 10.57
C GLY A 368 0.89 11.55 10.71
N VAL A 369 0.56 10.81 11.79
CA VAL A 369 -0.83 10.40 12.07
C VAL A 369 -1.73 11.60 12.35
N CYS A 370 -1.24 12.63 13.05
CA CYS A 370 -1.99 13.87 13.28
C CYS A 370 -2.28 14.63 11.97
N VAL A 371 -1.31 14.68 11.05
CA VAL A 371 -1.51 15.27 9.72
C VAL A 371 -2.54 14.46 8.91
N GLY A 372 -2.49 13.13 9.00
CA GLY A 372 -3.47 12.25 8.37
C GLY A 372 -4.89 12.51 8.89
N LEU A 373 -5.04 12.69 10.21
CA LEU A 373 -6.32 13.04 10.82
C LEU A 373 -6.84 14.42 10.38
N ALA A 374 -5.97 15.43 10.38
CA ALA A 374 -6.33 16.77 9.93
C ALA A 374 -6.77 16.79 8.46
N TYR A 375 -6.05 16.05 7.60
CA TYR A 375 -6.45 15.87 6.21
C TYR A 375 -7.79 15.14 6.08
N GLY A 376 -8.00 14.07 6.85
CA GLY A 376 -9.25 13.32 6.84
C GLY A 376 -10.47 14.17 7.22
N ILE A 377 -10.33 15.05 8.23
CA ILE A 377 -11.36 16.01 8.62
C ILE A 377 -11.65 17.01 7.50
N LEU A 378 -10.60 17.52 6.83
CA LEU A 378 -10.74 18.40 5.68
C LEU A 378 -11.47 17.70 4.52
N ALA A 379 -11.07 16.46 4.20
CA ALA A 379 -11.69 15.64 3.16
C ALA A 379 -13.18 15.35 3.46
N PHE A 380 -13.53 15.12 4.72
CA PHE A 380 -14.92 14.99 5.15
C PHE A 380 -15.71 16.28 4.89
N GLY A 381 -15.20 17.44 5.34
CA GLY A 381 -15.84 18.73 5.12
C GLY A 381 -16.07 19.04 3.64
N LEU A 382 -15.05 18.80 2.81
CA LEU A 382 -15.15 18.96 1.36
C LEU A 382 -16.18 18.01 0.75
N SER A 383 -16.17 16.73 1.12
CA SER A 383 -17.12 15.73 0.64
C SER A 383 -18.57 16.09 0.96
N VAL A 384 -18.82 16.66 2.14
CA VAL A 384 -20.15 17.18 2.52
C VAL A 384 -20.53 18.40 1.67
N ALA A 385 -19.59 19.34 1.48
CA ALA A 385 -19.83 20.58 0.74
C ALA A 385 -20.15 20.32 -0.74
N VAL A 386 -19.44 19.39 -1.40
CA VAL A 386 -19.61 19.14 -2.84
C VAL A 386 -20.67 18.08 -3.18
N ARG A 387 -21.33 17.48 -2.18
CA ARG A 387 -22.23 16.31 -2.35
C ARG A 387 -23.29 16.45 -3.44
N SER A 388 -23.82 17.65 -3.68
CA SER A 388 -24.89 17.90 -4.65
C SER A 388 -24.39 18.24 -6.07
N VAL A 389 -23.10 18.55 -6.22
CA VAL A 389 -22.49 19.00 -7.48
C VAL A 389 -21.53 17.96 -8.04
N TRP A 390 -20.82 17.22 -7.18
CA TRP A 390 -19.77 16.29 -7.58
C TRP A 390 -20.21 15.27 -8.64
N GLY A 391 -21.36 14.63 -8.44
CA GLY A 391 -21.87 13.63 -9.39
C GLY A 391 -22.17 14.19 -10.78
N LYS A 392 -22.45 15.50 -10.89
CA LYS A 392 -22.78 16.17 -12.17
C LYS A 392 -21.57 16.28 -13.10
N LEU A 393 -20.35 16.12 -12.58
CA LEU A 393 -19.13 16.03 -13.39
C LEU A 393 -19.08 14.73 -14.22
N TYR A 394 -19.83 13.70 -13.82
CA TYR A 394 -19.79 12.37 -14.42
C TYR A 394 -21.06 11.99 -15.17
N THR A 395 -22.24 12.41 -14.69
CA THR A 395 -23.53 12.02 -15.27
C THR A 395 -24.63 13.05 -15.04
N ASN A 396 -25.65 13.02 -15.91
CA ASN A 396 -26.88 13.80 -15.77
C ASN A 396 -28.06 12.97 -15.25
N GLU A 397 -27.87 11.67 -14.99
CA GLU A 397 -28.94 10.78 -14.54
C GLU A 397 -29.30 11.03 -13.06
N LYS A 398 -30.53 11.53 -12.83
CA LYS A 398 -31.02 11.93 -11.50
C LYS A 398 -30.89 10.84 -10.44
N GLN A 399 -31.10 9.59 -10.82
CA GLN A 399 -31.04 8.46 -9.89
C GLN A 399 -29.60 8.23 -9.38
N ILE A 400 -28.62 8.21 -10.27
CA ILE A 400 -27.20 8.06 -9.92
C ILE A 400 -26.75 9.25 -9.07
N LEU A 401 -27.15 10.47 -9.45
CA LEU A 401 -26.86 11.68 -8.68
C LEU A 401 -27.40 11.62 -7.25
N GLY A 402 -28.61 11.09 -7.04
CA GLY A 402 -29.19 10.91 -5.71
C GLY A 402 -28.43 9.90 -4.85
N LEU A 403 -27.93 8.82 -5.45
CA LEU A 403 -27.09 7.82 -4.76
C LEU A 403 -25.75 8.43 -4.33
N ILE A 404 -25.07 9.13 -5.24
CA ILE A 404 -23.79 9.81 -4.96
C ILE A 404 -23.97 10.85 -3.85
N ALA A 405 -24.96 11.74 -3.97
CA ALA A 405 -25.19 12.80 -3.00
C ALA A 405 -25.51 12.28 -1.59
N GLY A 406 -26.16 11.11 -1.50
CA GLY A 406 -26.43 10.43 -0.24
C GLY A 406 -25.23 9.69 0.36
N ALA A 407 -24.34 9.15 -0.47
CA ALA A 407 -23.19 8.37 -0.02
C ALA A 407 -21.94 9.21 0.23
N LEU A 408 -21.77 10.37 -0.43
CA LEU A 408 -20.54 11.17 -0.34
C LEU A 408 -20.23 11.66 1.08
N PRO A 409 -21.20 12.06 1.93
CA PRO A 409 -20.93 12.35 3.35
C PRO A 409 -20.45 11.13 4.14
N ILE A 410 -20.99 9.94 3.85
CA ILE A 410 -20.62 8.68 4.51
C ILE A 410 -19.19 8.30 4.11
N LEU A 411 -18.87 8.44 2.82
CA LEU A 411 -17.52 8.29 2.29
C LEU A 411 -16.56 9.25 3.00
N GLY A 412 -16.88 10.54 3.04
CA GLY A 412 -16.02 11.53 3.68
C GLY A 412 -15.75 11.22 5.16
N LEU A 413 -16.74 10.70 5.88
CA LEU A 413 -16.55 10.27 7.27
C LEU A 413 -15.63 9.04 7.36
N ALA A 414 -15.75 8.09 6.43
CA ALA A 414 -14.82 6.97 6.32
C ALA A 414 -13.38 7.44 6.02
N GLU A 415 -13.21 8.53 5.26
CA GLU A 415 -11.89 9.09 4.94
C GLU A 415 -11.14 9.65 6.16
N VAL A 416 -11.85 10.06 7.22
CA VAL A 416 -11.23 10.45 8.50
C VAL A 416 -10.46 9.27 9.09
N GLY A 417 -11.07 8.08 9.07
CA GLY A 417 -10.47 6.83 9.51
C GLY A 417 -9.36 6.39 8.56
N ASN A 418 -9.66 6.35 7.26
CA ASN A 418 -8.77 5.89 6.21
C ASN A 418 -7.44 6.68 6.17
N SER A 419 -7.50 8.01 6.24
CA SER A 419 -6.32 8.87 6.16
C SER A 419 -5.37 8.64 7.33
N SER A 420 -5.93 8.55 8.54
CA SER A 420 -5.18 8.30 9.77
C SER A 420 -4.61 6.87 9.81
N GLN A 421 -5.40 5.89 9.38
CA GLN A 421 -5.00 4.49 9.29
C GLN A 421 -3.87 4.29 8.26
N THR A 422 -3.98 4.92 7.10
CA THR A 422 -2.97 4.88 6.04
C THR A 422 -1.65 5.51 6.50
N ALA A 423 -1.72 6.63 7.24
CA ALA A 423 -0.57 7.24 7.88
C ALA A 423 0.08 6.31 8.93
N ALA A 424 -0.73 5.66 9.77
CA ALA A 424 -0.26 4.68 10.75
C ALA A 424 0.37 3.44 10.10
N CYS A 425 -0.18 2.97 8.98
CA CYS A 425 0.40 1.91 8.16
C CYS A 425 1.80 2.31 7.65
N GLY A 426 1.99 3.58 7.28
CA GLY A 426 3.31 4.12 6.92
C GLY A 426 4.34 3.94 8.03
N ALA A 427 3.97 4.20 9.28
CA ALA A 427 4.85 3.97 10.43
C ALA A 427 5.16 2.48 10.67
N LEU A 428 4.19 1.58 10.47
CA LEU A 428 4.43 0.12 10.53
C LEU A 428 5.35 -0.35 9.41
N THR A 429 5.16 0.15 8.19
CA THR A 429 6.04 -0.15 7.05
C THR A 429 7.44 0.34 7.32
N GLY A 430 7.63 1.60 7.77
CA GLY A 430 8.95 2.14 8.10
C GLY A 430 9.67 1.40 9.25
N SER A 431 8.90 0.81 10.17
CA SER A 431 9.42 -0.06 11.25
C SER A 431 9.57 -1.55 10.86
N ALA A 432 9.47 -1.89 9.57
CA ALA A 432 9.61 -3.25 9.04
C ALA A 432 8.63 -4.27 9.68
N ARG A 433 7.36 -3.89 9.87
CA ARG A 433 6.30 -4.74 10.45
C ARG A 433 5.07 -4.95 9.55
N PRO A 434 5.22 -5.27 8.25
CA PRO A 434 4.07 -5.44 7.35
C PRO A 434 3.16 -6.62 7.76
N LYS A 435 3.68 -7.64 8.45
CA LYS A 435 2.88 -8.76 9.02
C LYS A 435 1.84 -8.31 10.05
N VAL A 436 2.10 -7.21 10.76
CA VAL A 436 1.13 -6.66 11.72
C VAL A 436 0.04 -5.91 10.95
N GLY A 437 0.43 -5.07 9.99
CA GLY A 437 -0.48 -4.33 9.14
C GLY A 437 -1.47 -5.23 8.38
N VAL A 438 -0.97 -6.29 7.71
CA VAL A 438 -1.86 -7.20 6.97
C VAL A 438 -2.87 -7.92 7.86
N ARG A 439 -2.48 -8.32 9.09
CA ARG A 439 -3.38 -8.99 10.03
C ARG A 439 -4.50 -8.04 10.48
N ILE A 440 -4.15 -6.79 10.75
CA ILE A 440 -5.11 -5.75 11.12
C ILE A 440 -6.06 -5.45 9.95
N ASN A 441 -5.51 -5.26 8.74
CA ASN A 441 -6.31 -4.99 7.54
C ASN A 441 -7.27 -6.15 7.23
N LEU A 442 -6.80 -7.40 7.29
CA LEU A 442 -7.65 -8.57 7.07
C LEU A 442 -8.80 -8.63 8.09
N ALA A 443 -8.51 -8.46 9.37
CA ALA A 443 -9.55 -8.46 10.40
C ALA A 443 -10.56 -7.33 10.20
N ALA A 444 -10.09 -6.11 9.96
CA ALA A 444 -10.96 -4.95 9.86
C ALA A 444 -11.81 -4.93 8.58
N PHE A 445 -11.22 -5.18 7.41
CA PHE A 445 -11.95 -5.09 6.15
C PHE A 445 -12.77 -6.34 5.84
N TYR A 446 -12.26 -7.53 6.14
CA TYR A 446 -12.90 -8.79 5.75
C TYR A 446 -13.73 -9.43 6.86
N LEU A 447 -13.30 -9.38 8.12
CA LEU A 447 -14.07 -9.97 9.23
C LEU A 447 -15.10 -9.00 9.83
N VAL A 448 -14.88 -7.69 9.69
CA VAL A 448 -15.83 -6.67 10.16
C VAL A 448 -16.51 -5.97 8.99
N GLY A 449 -15.73 -5.38 8.06
CA GLY A 449 -16.24 -4.55 6.97
C GLY A 449 -17.25 -5.25 6.06
N ILE A 450 -16.84 -6.31 5.37
CA ILE A 450 -17.70 -7.04 4.42
C ILE A 450 -18.99 -7.56 5.11
N PRO A 451 -18.93 -8.24 6.28
CA PRO A 451 -20.14 -8.65 6.99
C PRO A 451 -21.05 -7.48 7.37
N CYS A 452 -20.50 -6.36 7.87
CA CYS A 452 -21.29 -5.18 8.18
C CYS A 452 -21.94 -4.58 6.92
N SER A 453 -21.20 -4.45 5.82
CA SER A 453 -21.72 -3.98 4.53
C SER A 453 -22.88 -4.87 4.06
N ALA A 454 -22.74 -6.19 4.14
CA ALA A 454 -23.78 -7.14 3.75
C ALA A 454 -25.03 -7.03 4.64
N VAL A 455 -24.85 -6.97 5.97
CA VAL A 455 -25.95 -6.84 6.93
C VAL A 455 -26.69 -5.52 6.73
N PHE A 456 -25.98 -4.41 6.61
CA PHE A 456 -26.59 -3.09 6.43
C PHE A 456 -27.30 -2.98 5.08
N ALA A 457 -26.68 -3.45 4.00
CA ALA A 457 -27.25 -3.34 2.65
C ALA A 457 -28.48 -4.24 2.47
N PHE A 458 -28.37 -5.53 2.83
CA PHE A 458 -29.38 -6.54 2.48
C PHE A 458 -30.33 -6.89 3.63
N LYS A 459 -29.80 -7.14 4.84
CA LYS A 459 -30.62 -7.57 5.98
C LYS A 459 -31.41 -6.42 6.60
N LEU A 460 -30.76 -5.28 6.82
CA LEU A 460 -31.41 -4.06 7.33
C LEU A 460 -32.06 -3.21 6.23
N LYS A 461 -31.91 -3.62 4.96
CA LYS A 461 -32.51 -2.95 3.78
C LYS A 461 -32.17 -1.46 3.67
N ILE A 462 -31.00 -1.04 4.18
CA ILE A 462 -30.48 0.33 4.01
C ILE A 462 -30.00 0.54 2.55
N GLY A 463 -29.80 -0.56 1.80
CA GLY A 463 -29.47 -0.55 0.39
C GLY A 463 -28.06 0.00 0.13
N PHE A 464 -27.93 0.84 -0.88
CA PHE A 464 -26.64 1.38 -1.34
C PHE A 464 -25.82 2.07 -0.24
N ARG A 465 -26.48 2.85 0.63
CA ARG A 465 -25.81 3.52 1.76
C ARG A 465 -25.27 2.52 2.79
N GLY A 466 -25.93 1.36 2.93
CA GLY A 466 -25.50 0.30 3.84
C GLY A 466 -24.11 -0.25 3.50
N LEU A 467 -23.77 -0.33 2.21
CA LEU A 467 -22.43 -0.75 1.78
C LEU A 467 -21.33 0.18 2.31
N TRP A 468 -21.56 1.50 2.23
CA TRP A 468 -20.64 2.54 2.71
C TRP A 468 -20.61 2.65 4.25
N LEU A 469 -21.72 2.35 4.94
CA LEU A 469 -21.71 2.25 6.40
C LEU A 469 -20.81 1.09 6.88
N GLY A 470 -20.74 -0.01 6.14
CA GLY A 470 -19.79 -1.07 6.44
C GLY A 470 -18.33 -0.65 6.22
N LEU A 471 -18.05 0.28 5.29
CA LEU A 471 -16.73 0.89 5.16
C LEU A 471 -16.36 1.67 6.43
N ILE A 472 -17.27 2.47 6.98
CA ILE A 472 -17.02 3.18 8.26
C ILE A 472 -16.68 2.19 9.37
N ALA A 473 -17.43 1.09 9.49
CA ALA A 473 -17.17 0.07 10.50
C ALA A 473 -15.76 -0.54 10.33
N SER A 474 -15.36 -0.85 9.09
CA SER A 474 -14.01 -1.36 8.80
C SER A 474 -12.92 -0.35 9.15
N GLN A 475 -13.11 0.92 8.80
CA GLN A 475 -12.13 1.98 9.03
C GLN A 475 -11.98 2.31 10.52
N ALA A 476 -13.09 2.31 11.28
CA ALA A 476 -13.08 2.51 12.72
C ALA A 476 -12.32 1.36 13.43
N ALA A 477 -12.60 0.11 13.05
CA ALA A 477 -11.89 -1.05 13.59
C ALA A 477 -10.38 -1.01 13.24
N CYS A 478 -10.05 -0.73 11.97
CA CYS A 478 -8.68 -0.69 11.49
C CYS A 478 -7.86 0.41 12.18
N LEU A 479 -8.39 1.63 12.23
CA LEU A 479 -7.74 2.76 12.90
C LEU A 479 -7.49 2.47 14.38
N SER A 480 -8.48 1.94 15.08
CA SER A 480 -8.36 1.62 16.52
C SER A 480 -7.23 0.63 16.78
N LEU A 481 -7.17 -0.45 15.99
CA LEU A 481 -6.12 -1.47 16.09
C LEU A 481 -4.73 -0.93 15.69
N MET A 482 -4.65 -0.09 14.65
CA MET A 482 -3.42 0.56 14.21
C MET A 482 -2.86 1.50 15.27
N VAL A 483 -3.69 2.39 15.83
CA VAL A 483 -3.30 3.33 16.89
C VAL A 483 -2.88 2.57 18.15
N TYR A 484 -3.65 1.56 18.57
CA TYR A 484 -3.29 0.71 19.68
C TYR A 484 -1.90 0.07 19.49
N THR A 485 -1.64 -0.48 18.30
CA THR A 485 -0.34 -1.08 17.95
C THR A 485 0.80 -0.07 18.00
N LEU A 486 0.59 1.16 17.51
CA LEU A 486 1.61 2.22 17.57
C LEU A 486 1.88 2.68 19.01
N MET A 487 0.84 2.78 19.84
CA MET A 487 0.99 3.13 21.26
C MET A 487 1.78 2.07 22.04
N GLN A 488 1.59 0.79 21.73
CA GLN A 488 2.30 -0.33 22.34
C GLN A 488 3.69 -0.59 21.73
N THR A 489 4.10 0.17 20.72
CA THR A 489 5.38 -0.05 20.06
C THR A 489 6.53 0.40 20.96
N ASP A 490 7.40 -0.55 21.33
CA ASP A 490 8.71 -0.23 21.87
C ASP A 490 9.66 0.21 20.75
N TRP A 491 9.83 1.53 20.64
CA TRP A 491 10.66 2.15 19.63
C TRP A 491 12.15 1.84 19.80
N LYS A 492 12.63 1.64 21.04
CA LYS A 492 14.04 1.26 21.29
C LYS A 492 14.31 -0.13 20.75
N HIS A 493 13.40 -1.07 21.03
CA HIS A 493 13.47 -2.41 20.45
C HIS A 493 13.40 -2.38 18.91
N GLN A 494 12.56 -1.52 18.31
CA GLN A 494 12.52 -1.39 16.85
C GLN A 494 13.82 -0.83 16.25
N ALA A 495 14.52 0.07 16.94
CA ALA A 495 15.82 0.56 16.48
C ALA A 495 16.88 -0.55 16.46
N LYS A 496 16.93 -1.39 17.51
CA LYS A 496 17.81 -2.58 17.54
C LYS A 496 17.49 -3.55 16.40
N ARG A 497 16.20 -3.82 16.16
CA ARG A 497 15.77 -4.68 15.06
C ARG A 497 16.12 -4.11 13.67
N ALA A 498 16.12 -2.79 13.51
CA ALA A 498 16.56 -2.14 12.27
C ALA A 498 18.07 -2.31 12.03
N GLU A 499 18.87 -2.23 13.09
CA GLU A 499 20.30 -2.53 13.04
C GLU A 499 20.55 -4.01 12.66
N GLU A 500 19.85 -4.96 13.29
CA GLU A 500 19.92 -6.38 12.95
C GLU A 500 19.53 -6.64 11.48
N LEU A 501 18.41 -6.08 11.03
CA LEU A 501 17.92 -6.24 9.65
C LEU A 501 18.95 -5.77 8.63
N THR A 502 19.58 -4.62 8.88
CA THR A 502 20.58 -4.06 7.96
C THR A 502 21.93 -4.75 8.08
N THR A 503 22.25 -5.37 9.23
CA THR A 503 23.52 -6.11 9.42
C THR A 503 23.45 -7.48 8.78
N LEU A 504 22.36 -8.23 9.01
CA LEU A 504 22.12 -9.53 8.38
C LEU A 504 22.14 -9.40 6.86
N THR A 505 21.47 -8.38 6.33
CA THR A 505 21.47 -8.13 4.89
C THR A 505 22.85 -7.71 4.38
N ALA A 506 23.72 -7.14 5.22
CA ALA A 506 25.09 -6.82 4.85
C ALA A 506 26.01 -8.05 4.92
N GLN A 507 25.90 -8.86 5.98
CA GLN A 507 26.67 -10.09 6.18
C GLN A 507 26.37 -11.13 5.10
N ASP A 508 25.09 -11.33 4.75
CA ASP A 508 24.67 -12.15 3.61
C ASP A 508 25.27 -11.66 2.27
N ASN A 509 25.81 -10.44 2.20
CA ASN A 509 26.52 -9.94 1.02
C ASN A 509 28.05 -10.02 1.15
N THR A 510 28.64 -10.22 2.35
CA THR A 510 30.09 -10.15 2.60
C THR A 510 30.74 -11.47 3.02
N THR A 511 30.00 -12.48 3.46
CA THR A 511 30.55 -13.72 4.05
C THR A 511 31.36 -14.62 3.10
N ASP A 512 31.78 -14.18 1.92
CA ASP A 512 32.77 -14.92 1.12
C ASP A 512 33.66 -14.05 0.22
N ASP A 513 33.80 -12.73 0.49
CA ASP A 513 34.88 -11.92 -0.12
C ASP A 513 36.26 -12.23 0.54
N GLY A 514 36.42 -13.46 1.01
CA GLY A 514 37.55 -13.95 1.80
C GLY A 514 38.42 -14.96 1.06
N ASP A 515 38.76 -14.71 -0.21
CA ASP A 515 40.00 -15.22 -0.81
C ASP A 515 40.42 -14.40 -2.06
N GLY A 516 40.77 -13.14 -1.84
CA GLY A 516 41.15 -12.24 -2.93
C GLY A 516 41.83 -11.00 -2.41
N GLY A 517 42.98 -11.17 -1.77
CA GLY A 517 43.86 -10.04 -1.47
C GLY A 517 44.24 -9.33 -2.76
N THR A 518 43.88 -8.06 -2.91
CA THR A 518 44.66 -7.15 -3.73
C THR A 518 44.51 -5.73 -3.20
N GLU A 519 45.65 -5.27 -2.70
CA GLU A 519 46.13 -3.92 -2.44
C GLU A 519 45.20 -2.75 -2.83
N LEU A 520 44.91 -1.96 -1.79
CA LEU A 520 44.77 -0.51 -1.85
C LEU A 520 45.83 0.10 -2.77
N ILE A 521 45.49 1.19 -3.48
CA ILE A 521 46.31 2.40 -3.77
C ILE A 521 45.66 3.16 -4.96
N PRO A 522 45.69 4.51 -5.04
CA PRO A 522 45.60 5.54 -4.00
C PRO A 522 44.34 6.43 -4.12
#